data_AF-A0A1B0GP00-F1
#
_entry.id   AF-A0A1B0GP00-F1
#
_cell.length_a   1.000
_cell.length_b   1.000
_cell.length_c   1.000
_cell.angle_alpha   90.00
_cell.angle_beta   90.00
_cell.angle_gamma   90.00
#
_symmetry.space_group_name_H-M   'P 1'
#
loop_
_entity.id
_entity.type
_entity.pdbx_description
1 polymer ?
#
loop_
_entity_poly.entity_id
_entity_poly.type
_entity_poly.pdbx_seq_one_letter_code
_entity_poly.pdbx_strand_id
1 'polypeptide(L)'
;YILYVPFETEDESESGIVYAWIGSKAALEEAKLIQDIAEDIFNNPWVSLQVLNEGEEPENFFWVALGGRKPYDTDATFMEYTRLFRCSNEKGYFTVAEKCSDFCQDDLADDDIMILDNGEQVFLWLGARCSEVEIKLAYKSAQHMRIKQPDRSRKLFLTLKNKESKRFTKCFHGWSEHKKPPE
;
A
#
# COMPACT_ATOMS: atom_id res chain seq x y z
N TYR A 1 0.90 -11.53 4.03
CA TYR A 1 1.32 -10.74 5.22
C TYR A 1 2.08 -11.63 6.20
N ILE A 2 3.02 -11.07 6.96
CA ILE A 2 3.72 -11.79 8.04
C ILE A 2 3.26 -11.20 9.38
N LEU A 3 2.79 -12.04 10.29
CA LEU A 3 2.37 -11.67 11.65
C LEU A 3 3.25 -12.40 12.65
N TYR A 4 4.02 -11.66 13.44
CA TYR A 4 4.76 -12.21 14.58
C TYR A 4 3.95 -12.03 15.86
N VAL A 5 3.73 -13.13 16.58
CA VAL A 5 3.03 -13.17 17.87
C VAL A 5 4.04 -13.63 18.93
N PRO A 6 4.64 -12.69 19.68
CA PRO A 6 5.61 -13.03 20.72
C PRO A 6 4.94 -13.70 21.91
N PHE A 7 5.68 -14.59 22.58
CA PHE A 7 5.33 -15.12 23.88
C PHE A 7 6.09 -14.37 24.97
N GLU A 8 5.41 -14.01 26.04
CA GLU A 8 6.07 -13.50 27.23
C GLU A 8 6.84 -14.65 27.89
N THR A 9 8.17 -14.55 27.90
CA THR A 9 9.05 -15.48 28.61
C THR A 9 9.84 -14.73 29.67
N GLU A 10 10.09 -15.37 30.81
CA GLU A 10 10.83 -14.77 31.94
C GLU A 10 12.29 -14.47 31.58
N ASP A 11 12.83 -15.14 30.57
CA ASP A 11 14.26 -15.12 30.21
C ASP A 11 14.61 -14.16 29.05
N GLU A 12 13.74 -13.20 28.69
CA GLU A 12 13.91 -12.26 27.55
C GLU A 12 14.17 -12.94 26.19
N SER A 13 13.95 -14.25 26.08
CA SER A 13 14.15 -14.99 24.85
C SER A 13 13.07 -14.64 23.81
N GLU A 14 13.48 -14.32 22.59
CA GLU A 14 12.59 -14.11 21.45
C GLU A 14 11.95 -15.46 21.06
N SER A 15 10.81 -15.76 21.68
CA SER A 15 10.00 -16.93 21.38
C SER A 15 8.60 -16.49 20.95
N GLY A 16 7.99 -17.24 20.05
CA GLY A 16 6.69 -16.86 19.49
C GLY A 16 6.24 -17.71 18.31
N ILE A 17 5.11 -17.31 17.72
CA ILE A 17 4.61 -17.89 16.48
C ILE A 17 4.64 -16.83 15.39
N VAL A 18 5.15 -17.19 14.22
CA VAL A 18 5.09 -16.39 13.01
C VAL A 18 4.04 -16.99 12.08
N TYR A 19 3.11 -16.17 11.62
CA TYR A 19 2.12 -16.56 10.63
C TYR A 19 2.43 -15.90 9.30
N ALA A 20 2.72 -16.70 8.27
CA ALA A 20 2.75 -16.25 6.88
C ALA A 20 1.34 -16.44 6.29
N TRP A 21 0.57 -15.36 6.25
CA TRP A 21 -0.80 -15.35 5.73
C TRP A 21 -0.83 -15.08 4.22
N ILE A 22 -1.42 -16.00 3.47
CA ILE A 22 -1.57 -16.00 2.01
C ILE A 22 -3.01 -15.68 1.66
N GLY A 23 -3.22 -14.52 1.02
CA GLY A 23 -4.54 -14.11 0.54
C GLY A 23 -5.00 -14.95 -0.64
N SER A 24 -6.31 -15.14 -0.79
CA SER A 24 -6.92 -15.93 -1.87
C SER A 24 -6.66 -15.37 -3.29
N LYS A 25 -6.22 -14.10 -3.38
CA LYS A 25 -5.85 -13.41 -4.62
C LYS A 25 -4.34 -13.26 -4.83
N ALA A 26 -3.52 -13.75 -3.91
CA ALA A 26 -2.07 -13.67 -4.02
C ALA A 26 -1.56 -14.56 -5.16
N ALA A 27 -0.53 -14.10 -5.87
CA ALA A 27 0.13 -14.93 -6.86
C ALA A 27 0.97 -16.02 -6.18
N LEU A 28 1.16 -17.17 -6.84
CA LEU A 28 1.97 -18.27 -6.31
C LEU A 28 3.43 -17.84 -6.03
N GLU A 29 3.96 -16.94 -6.85
CA GLU A 29 5.31 -16.39 -6.68
C GLU A 29 5.42 -15.55 -5.39
N GLU A 30 4.42 -14.71 -5.11
CA GLU A 30 4.35 -13.91 -3.88
C GLU A 30 4.17 -14.80 -2.65
N ALA A 31 3.37 -15.86 -2.76
CA ALA A 31 3.16 -16.84 -1.70
C ALA A 31 4.46 -17.59 -1.32
N LYS A 32 5.32 -17.88 -2.31
CA LYS A 32 6.65 -18.44 -2.04
C LYS A 32 7.58 -17.41 -1.44
N LEU A 33 7.61 -16.21 -2.02
CA LEU A 33 8.46 -15.12 -1.56
C LEU A 33 8.21 -14.77 -0.09
N ILE A 34 6.94 -14.73 0.33
CA ILE A 34 6.62 -14.41 1.72
C ILE A 34 7.04 -15.51 2.69
N GLN A 35 7.00 -16.77 2.25
CA GLN A 35 7.51 -17.89 3.03
C GLN A 35 9.02 -17.78 3.18
N ASP A 36 9.75 -17.57 2.08
CA ASP A 36 11.21 -17.42 2.09
C ASP A 36 11.65 -16.25 3.00
N ILE A 37 10.94 -15.12 2.91
CA ILE A 37 11.19 -13.95 3.78
C ILE A 37 10.92 -14.28 5.25
N ALA A 38 9.83 -15.00 5.55
CA ALA A 38 9.50 -15.35 6.93
C ALA A 38 10.52 -16.34 7.52
N GLU A 39 11.00 -17.30 6.71
CA GLU A 39 12.04 -18.24 7.10
C GLU A 39 13.38 -17.53 7.35
N ASP A 40 13.76 -16.57 6.50
CA ASP A 40 15.02 -15.82 6.64
C ASP A 40 15.00 -14.89 7.87
N ILE A 41 13.91 -14.14 8.06
CA ILE A 41 13.81 -13.17 9.17
C ILE A 41 13.67 -13.87 10.52
N PHE A 42 12.92 -14.98 10.59
CA PHE A 42 12.58 -15.65 11.85
C PHE A 42 13.24 -17.03 11.99
N ASN A 43 14.46 -17.19 11.46
CA ASN A 43 15.26 -18.40 11.57
C ASN A 43 15.77 -18.64 13.01
N ASN A 44 14.85 -18.96 13.92
CA ASN A 44 15.13 -19.11 15.34
C ASN A 44 14.45 -20.40 15.88
N PRO A 45 15.18 -21.28 16.60
CA PRO A 45 14.60 -22.49 17.20
C PRO A 45 13.42 -22.28 18.14
N TRP A 46 13.28 -21.09 18.72
CA TRP A 46 12.21 -20.73 19.66
C TRP A 46 11.00 -20.08 18.96
N VAL A 47 11.03 -19.96 17.63
CA VAL A 47 9.97 -19.38 16.82
C VAL A 47 9.38 -20.43 15.88
N SER A 48 8.05 -20.61 15.92
CA SER A 48 7.34 -21.51 15.01
C SER A 48 6.75 -20.73 13.84
N LEU A 49 7.17 -21.04 12.62
CA LEU A 49 6.56 -20.52 11.39
C LEU A 49 5.35 -21.38 10.98
N GLN A 50 4.22 -20.74 10.67
CA GLN A 50 3.01 -21.38 10.15
C GLN A 50 2.51 -20.62 8.92
N VAL A 51 2.33 -21.34 7.82
CA VAL A 51 1.72 -20.79 6.60
C VAL A 51 0.21 -20.98 6.68
N LEU A 52 -0.55 -19.89 6.51
CA LEU A 52 -2.01 -19.89 6.59
C LEU A 52 -2.60 -19.36 5.28
N ASN A 53 -3.57 -20.08 4.73
CA ASN A 53 -4.38 -19.55 3.64
C ASN A 53 -5.55 -18.74 4.19
N GLU A 54 -6.00 -17.76 3.42
CA GLU A 54 -7.22 -17.00 3.72
C GLU A 54 -8.41 -17.92 3.98
N GLY A 55 -9.05 -17.77 5.14
CA GLY A 55 -10.17 -18.60 5.60
C GLY A 55 -9.79 -19.82 6.44
N GLU A 56 -8.49 -20.15 6.53
CA GLU A 56 -7.96 -21.24 7.37
C GLU A 56 -7.29 -20.69 8.65
N GLU A 57 -7.61 -19.46 9.06
CA GLU A 57 -6.97 -18.83 10.21
C GLU A 57 -7.42 -19.46 11.55
N PRO A 58 -6.49 -19.74 12.49
CA PRO A 58 -6.84 -20.31 13.77
C PRO A 58 -7.60 -19.29 14.65
N GLU A 59 -8.62 -19.75 15.37
CA GLU A 59 -9.51 -18.88 16.17
C GLU A 59 -8.85 -18.25 17.42
N ASN A 60 -7.64 -18.68 17.78
CA ASN A 60 -6.96 -18.30 19.03
C ASN A 60 -5.98 -17.11 18.86
N PHE A 61 -4.68 -17.37 18.82
CA PHE A 61 -3.60 -16.39 18.89
C PHE A 61 -3.58 -15.43 17.72
N PHE A 62 -3.95 -15.90 16.52
CA PHE A 62 -3.95 -15.06 15.31
C PHE A 62 -4.89 -13.86 15.45
N TRP A 63 -6.17 -14.09 15.75
CA TRP A 63 -7.13 -13.00 15.89
C TRP A 63 -6.91 -12.19 17.17
N VAL A 64 -6.49 -12.82 18.26
CA VAL A 64 -6.16 -12.10 19.50
C VAL A 64 -5.02 -11.10 19.26
N ALA A 65 -3.95 -11.52 18.57
CA ALA A 65 -2.82 -10.65 18.23
C ALA A 65 -3.22 -9.47 17.34
N LEU A 66 -4.23 -9.63 16.47
CA LEU A 66 -4.77 -8.55 15.63
C LEU A 66 -5.82 -7.66 16.34
N GLY A 67 -6.15 -7.96 17.60
CA GLY A 67 -7.19 -7.27 18.36
C GLY A 67 -8.61 -7.61 17.88
N GLY A 68 -8.84 -8.86 17.52
CA GLY A 68 -10.11 -9.43 17.06
C GLY A 68 -10.28 -9.47 15.54
N ARG A 69 -11.20 -10.31 15.07
CA ARG A 69 -11.56 -10.42 13.66
C ARG A 69 -12.25 -9.15 13.17
N LYS A 70 -11.71 -8.54 12.13
CA LYS A 70 -12.24 -7.32 11.51
C LYS A 70 -12.53 -7.57 10.03
N PRO A 71 -13.50 -6.85 9.43
CA PRO A 71 -13.66 -6.86 7.99
C PRO A 71 -12.38 -6.37 7.31
N TYR A 72 -11.98 -7.05 6.25
CA TYR A 72 -10.84 -6.71 5.40
C TYR A 72 -11.26 -6.76 3.93
N ASP A 73 -10.45 -6.19 3.05
CA ASP A 73 -10.73 -6.17 1.60
C ASP A 73 -10.42 -7.55 0.99
N THR A 74 -11.38 -8.13 0.27
CA THR A 74 -11.25 -9.44 -0.42
C THR A 74 -11.06 -9.31 -1.93
N ASP A 75 -11.09 -8.07 -2.44
CA ASP A 75 -10.86 -7.75 -3.84
C ASP A 75 -9.47 -7.13 -4.04
N ALA A 76 -8.78 -7.63 -5.06
CA ALA A 76 -7.41 -7.26 -5.43
C ALA A 76 -7.35 -6.68 -6.86
N THR A 77 -8.47 -6.60 -7.58
CA THR A 77 -8.48 -6.18 -8.99
C THR A 77 -7.90 -4.79 -9.22
N PHE A 78 -7.94 -3.92 -8.21
CA PHE A 78 -7.33 -2.59 -8.27
C PHE A 78 -5.83 -2.66 -8.59
N MET A 79 -5.10 -3.70 -8.14
CA MET A 79 -3.66 -3.82 -8.38
C MET A 79 -3.32 -3.97 -9.87
N GLU A 80 -4.20 -4.59 -10.67
CA GLU A 80 -4.00 -4.75 -12.12
C GLU A 80 -4.04 -3.43 -12.88
N TYR A 81 -4.76 -2.43 -12.36
CA TYR A 81 -4.98 -1.15 -13.01
C TYR A 81 -4.26 0.01 -12.31
N THR A 82 -3.64 -0.24 -11.17
CA THR A 82 -3.04 0.81 -10.34
C THR A 82 -1.82 1.39 -11.02
N ARG A 83 -1.87 2.71 -11.27
CA ARG A 83 -0.82 3.48 -11.91
C ARG A 83 -0.61 4.78 -11.17
N LEU A 84 0.65 5.17 -10.98
CA LEU A 84 1.03 6.40 -10.31
C LEU A 84 1.71 7.34 -11.31
N PHE A 85 1.27 8.59 -11.36
CA PHE A 85 1.83 9.63 -12.22
C PHE A 85 2.31 10.80 -11.37
N ARG A 86 3.52 11.29 -11.63
CA ARG A 86 4.04 12.55 -11.06
C ARG A 86 3.72 13.69 -12.01
N CYS A 87 3.07 14.73 -11.50
CA CYS A 87 2.78 15.98 -12.20
C CYS A 87 3.65 17.08 -11.62
N SER A 88 4.63 17.54 -12.40
CA SER A 88 5.65 18.47 -11.95
C SER A 88 6.01 19.50 -13.02
N ASN A 89 6.41 20.70 -12.59
CA ASN A 89 6.94 21.76 -13.44
C ASN A 89 8.47 21.97 -13.31
N GLU A 90 9.19 21.12 -12.57
CA GLU A 90 10.64 21.25 -12.28
C GLU A 90 11.51 21.49 -13.52
N LYS A 91 11.08 20.98 -14.69
CA LYS A 91 11.81 21.13 -15.97
C LYS A 91 11.59 22.50 -16.63
N GLY A 92 10.94 23.44 -15.95
CA GLY A 92 10.52 24.74 -16.49
C GLY A 92 9.22 24.67 -17.32
N TYR A 93 8.62 23.49 -17.46
CA TYR A 93 7.32 23.26 -18.10
C TYR A 93 6.59 22.10 -17.42
N PHE A 94 5.27 22.11 -17.48
CA PHE A 94 4.44 21.08 -16.86
C PHE A 94 4.59 19.74 -17.59
N THR A 95 4.89 18.70 -16.82
CA THR A 95 5.01 17.32 -17.30
C THR A 95 4.21 16.37 -16.45
N VAL A 96 3.68 15.32 -17.09
CA VAL A 96 3.07 14.18 -16.42
C VAL A 96 3.90 12.96 -16.78
N ALA A 97 4.57 12.38 -15.78
CA ALA A 97 5.42 11.21 -15.96
C ALA A 97 4.86 10.05 -15.13
N GLU A 98 4.73 8.89 -15.76
CA GLU A 98 4.36 7.66 -15.06
C GLU A 98 5.54 7.12 -14.25
N LYS A 99 5.27 6.71 -13.01
CA LYS A 99 6.20 5.96 -12.16
C LYS A 99 6.18 4.48 -12.54
N CYS A 100 7.25 3.76 -12.21
CA CYS A 100 7.31 2.32 -12.42
C CYS A 100 6.15 1.62 -11.71
N SER A 101 5.77 0.44 -12.21
CA SER A 101 4.64 -0.35 -11.67
C SER A 101 4.84 -0.78 -10.21
N ASP A 102 6.08 -0.78 -9.73
CA ASP A 102 6.51 -1.15 -8.38
C ASP A 102 6.72 0.06 -7.46
N PHE A 103 5.92 1.12 -7.62
CA PHE A 103 6.02 2.33 -6.80
C PHE A 103 5.71 2.07 -5.31
N CYS A 104 6.27 2.91 -4.45
CA CYS A 104 6.05 2.84 -3.00
C CYS A 104 5.62 4.19 -2.41
N GLN A 105 5.44 4.24 -1.09
CA GLN A 105 5.06 5.47 -0.38
C GLN A 105 6.08 6.60 -0.59
N ASP A 106 7.37 6.28 -0.75
CA ASP A 106 8.45 7.24 -0.96
C ASP A 106 8.45 7.88 -2.35
N ASP A 107 7.69 7.33 -3.30
CA ASP A 107 7.49 7.95 -4.61
C ASP A 107 6.56 9.18 -4.56
N LEU A 108 5.90 9.43 -3.43
CA LEU A 108 5.07 10.60 -3.22
C LEU A 108 5.93 11.84 -2.96
N ALA A 109 5.95 12.74 -3.95
CA ALA A 109 6.77 13.94 -3.93
C ALA A 109 6.04 15.12 -3.27
N ASP A 110 6.50 15.54 -2.09
CA ASP A 110 5.92 16.63 -1.30
C ASP A 110 5.79 17.99 -2.01
N ASP A 111 6.65 18.23 -2.98
CA ASP A 111 6.72 19.43 -3.80
C ASP A 111 5.85 19.36 -5.06
N ASP A 112 5.25 18.22 -5.35
CA ASP A 112 4.48 17.99 -6.58
C ASP A 112 3.07 17.45 -6.32
N ILE A 113 2.35 17.23 -7.41
CA ILE A 113 1.07 16.54 -7.43
C ILE A 113 1.26 15.13 -7.95
N MET A 114 0.69 14.15 -7.25
CA MET A 114 0.65 12.78 -7.72
C MET A 114 -0.77 12.44 -8.18
N ILE A 115 -0.91 11.75 -9.32
CA ILE A 115 -2.17 11.17 -9.76
C ILE A 115 -2.08 9.66 -9.62
N LEU A 116 -2.93 9.09 -8.76
CA LEU A 116 -3.05 7.65 -8.61
C LEU A 116 -4.35 7.20 -9.28
N ASP A 117 -4.27 6.30 -10.25
CA ASP A 117 -5.41 5.74 -10.96
C ASP A 117 -5.48 4.24 -10.69
N ASN A 118 -6.55 3.76 -10.07
CA ASN A 118 -6.75 2.34 -9.78
C ASN A 118 -7.77 1.67 -10.70
N GLY A 119 -8.09 2.29 -11.84
CA GLY A 119 -9.05 1.80 -12.84
C GLY A 119 -10.50 2.19 -12.57
N GLU A 120 -10.91 2.35 -11.29
CA GLU A 120 -12.26 2.78 -10.90
C GLU A 120 -12.26 4.21 -10.33
N GLN A 121 -11.16 4.60 -9.69
CA GLN A 121 -10.99 5.84 -8.94
C GLN A 121 -9.67 6.49 -9.33
N VAL A 122 -9.69 7.81 -9.49
CA VAL A 122 -8.52 8.63 -9.72
C VAL A 122 -8.35 9.54 -8.51
N PHE A 123 -7.21 9.46 -7.84
CA PHE A 123 -6.87 10.31 -6.71
C PHE A 123 -5.87 11.35 -7.16
N LEU A 124 -6.17 12.61 -6.86
CA LEU A 124 -5.23 13.73 -6.96
C LEU A 124 -4.62 13.93 -5.57
N TRP A 125 -3.40 13.42 -5.37
CA TRP A 125 -2.65 13.59 -4.13
C TRP A 125 -1.83 14.87 -4.19
N LEU A 126 -2.06 15.77 -3.23
CA LEU A 126 -1.41 17.08 -3.17
C LEU A 126 -0.26 17.03 -2.18
N GLY A 127 0.96 17.21 -2.70
CA GLY A 127 2.13 17.47 -1.88
C GLY A 127 1.97 18.74 -1.07
N ALA A 128 2.57 18.78 0.13
CA ALA A 128 2.46 19.91 1.05
C ALA A 128 3.03 21.23 0.50
N ARG A 129 3.92 21.16 -0.50
CA ARG A 129 4.65 22.30 -1.10
C ARG A 129 4.36 22.47 -2.59
N CYS A 130 3.34 21.79 -3.13
CA CYS A 130 2.97 21.92 -4.54
C CYS A 130 2.49 23.34 -4.90
N SER A 131 2.67 23.72 -6.16
CA SER A 131 2.24 25.02 -6.67
C SER A 131 0.78 25.03 -7.13
N GLU A 132 0.12 26.19 -7.09
CA GLU A 132 -1.24 26.35 -7.65
C GLU A 132 -1.31 26.01 -9.14
N VAL A 133 -0.22 26.24 -9.87
CA VAL A 133 -0.12 25.93 -11.30
C VAL A 133 -0.16 24.43 -11.51
N GLU A 134 0.60 23.66 -10.73
CA GLU A 134 0.57 22.20 -10.77
C GLU A 134 -0.78 21.63 -10.40
N ILE A 135 -1.44 22.17 -9.37
CA ILE A 135 -2.80 21.75 -8.98
C ILE A 135 -3.77 21.91 -10.16
N LYS A 136 -3.78 23.09 -10.80
CA LYS A 136 -4.70 23.38 -11.92
C LYS A 136 -4.44 22.47 -13.13
N LEU A 137 -3.16 22.27 -13.48
CA LEU A 137 -2.79 21.47 -14.64
C LEU A 137 -2.99 19.97 -14.38
N ALA A 138 -2.65 19.48 -13.19
CA ALA A 138 -2.89 18.10 -12.79
C ALA A 138 -4.38 17.76 -12.72
N TYR A 139 -5.22 18.67 -12.22
CA TYR A 139 -6.68 18.51 -12.26
C TYR A 139 -7.19 18.38 -13.71
N LYS A 140 -6.70 19.22 -14.62
CA LYS A 140 -7.06 19.14 -16.05
C LYS A 140 -6.63 17.82 -16.67
N SER A 141 -5.42 17.34 -16.35
CA SER A 141 -4.92 16.03 -16.77
C SER A 141 -5.78 14.87 -16.25
N ALA A 142 -6.17 14.90 -14.97
CA ALA A 142 -7.02 13.88 -14.36
C ALA A 142 -8.42 13.84 -14.98
N GLN A 143 -9.02 15.00 -15.29
CA GLN A 143 -10.28 15.08 -16.04
C GLN A 143 -10.15 14.44 -17.43
N HIS A 144 -9.04 14.71 -18.13
CA HIS A 144 -8.80 14.13 -19.46
C HIS A 144 -8.69 12.61 -19.43
N MET A 145 -8.02 12.05 -18.40
CA MET A 145 -7.94 10.61 -18.20
C MET A 145 -9.31 9.97 -18.00
N ARG A 146 -10.20 10.64 -17.26
CA ARG A 146 -11.58 10.19 -17.06
C ARG A 146 -12.40 10.19 -18.36
N ILE A 147 -12.19 11.16 -19.24
CA ILE A 147 -12.94 11.27 -20.51
C ILE A 147 -12.49 10.23 -21.55
N LYS A 148 -11.20 9.87 -21.56
CA LYS A 148 -10.62 8.93 -22.54
C LYS A 148 -11.12 7.49 -22.42
N GLN A 149 -11.66 7.09 -21.27
CA GLN A 149 -12.21 5.76 -21.03
C GLN A 149 -13.70 5.86 -20.64
N PRO A 150 -14.59 6.16 -21.61
CA PRO A 150 -16.01 6.34 -21.33
C PRO A 150 -16.72 5.05 -20.90
N ASP A 151 -16.14 3.89 -21.22
CA ASP A 151 -16.59 2.56 -20.81
C ASP A 151 -16.40 2.27 -19.32
N ARG A 152 -15.45 2.96 -18.67
CA ARG A 152 -15.20 2.88 -17.22
C ARG A 152 -15.22 4.28 -16.60
N SER A 153 -16.41 4.74 -16.19
CA SER A 153 -16.57 6.06 -15.54
C SER A 153 -15.80 6.11 -14.21
N ARG A 154 -14.63 6.74 -14.23
CA ARG A 154 -13.78 6.89 -13.04
C ARG A 154 -14.26 8.01 -12.12
N LYS A 155 -14.20 7.79 -10.80
CA LYS A 155 -14.50 8.82 -9.79
C LYS A 155 -13.24 9.57 -9.40
N LEU A 156 -13.28 10.90 -9.42
CA LEU A 156 -12.16 11.73 -9.00
C LEU A 156 -12.24 12.03 -7.50
N PHE A 157 -11.14 11.81 -6.78
CA PHE A 157 -10.98 12.14 -5.37
C PHE A 157 -9.80 13.08 -5.16
N LEU A 158 -9.95 13.98 -4.20
CA LEU A 158 -8.84 14.79 -3.70
C LEU A 158 -8.23 14.09 -2.49
N THR A 159 -6.90 14.00 -2.43
CA THR A 159 -6.16 13.46 -1.30
C THR A 159 -5.11 14.46 -0.88
N LEU A 160 -5.09 14.84 0.39
CA LEU A 160 -4.08 15.73 0.93
C LEU A 160 -3.05 14.89 1.68
N LYS A 161 -1.78 15.32 1.67
CA LYS A 161 -0.75 14.71 2.51
C LYS A 161 -1.22 14.59 3.97
N ASN A 162 -0.99 13.44 4.59
CA ASN A 162 -1.40 13.07 5.95
C ASN A 162 -2.92 12.99 6.16
N LYS A 163 -3.72 13.02 5.08
CA LYS A 163 -5.18 12.79 5.09
C LYS A 163 -5.57 11.74 4.06
N GLU A 164 -4.67 10.80 3.79
CA GLU A 164 -4.87 9.71 2.86
C GLU A 164 -5.95 8.75 3.37
N SER A 165 -6.96 8.50 2.54
CA SER A 165 -7.99 7.53 2.85
C SER A 165 -7.47 6.10 2.67
N LYS A 166 -8.11 5.12 3.33
CA LYS A 166 -7.80 3.69 3.08
C LYS A 166 -7.88 3.28 1.61
N ARG A 167 -8.76 3.92 0.83
CA ARG A 167 -8.90 3.64 -0.61
C ARG A 167 -7.66 4.05 -1.40
N PHE A 168 -6.95 5.07 -0.94
CA PHE A 168 -5.68 5.51 -1.51
C PHE A 168 -4.53 4.63 -1.02
N THR A 169 -4.40 4.48 0.30
CA THR A 169 -3.23 3.81 0.90
C THR A 169 -3.14 2.33 0.56
N LYS A 170 -4.28 1.65 0.32
CA LYS A 170 -4.30 0.24 -0.10
C LYS A 170 -3.68 -0.02 -1.47
N CYS A 171 -3.50 1.02 -2.28
CA CYS A 171 -2.89 0.90 -3.60
C CYS A 171 -1.34 0.85 -3.55
N PHE A 172 -0.76 0.93 -2.35
CA PHE A 172 0.68 0.86 -2.13
C PHE A 172 1.01 -0.46 -1.41
N HIS A 173 2.17 -1.05 -1.70
CA HIS A 173 2.64 -2.29 -1.05
C HIS A 173 2.77 -2.18 0.47
N GLY A 174 3.05 -0.98 0.97
CA GLY A 174 3.14 -0.68 2.39
C GLY A 174 2.79 0.78 2.64
N TRP A 175 2.14 1.03 3.78
CA TRP A 175 1.81 2.38 4.21
C TRP A 175 2.12 2.54 5.69
N SER A 176 2.93 3.54 6.02
CA SER A 176 3.32 3.87 7.39
C SER A 176 3.19 5.37 7.64
N GLU A 177 3.19 5.78 8.91
CA GLU A 177 3.42 7.18 9.22
C GLU A 177 4.81 7.57 8.74
N HIS A 178 4.92 8.63 7.93
CA HIS A 178 6.21 9.08 7.41
C HIS A 178 7.18 9.30 8.58
N LYS A 179 8.31 8.60 8.56
CA LYS A 179 9.37 8.80 9.54
C LYS A 179 9.87 10.24 9.40
N LYS A 180 9.59 11.08 10.38
CA LYS A 180 10.25 12.37 10.51
C LYS A 180 11.70 12.09 10.90
N PRO A 181 12.69 12.70 10.22
CA PRO A 181 14.06 12.66 10.75
C PRO A 181 14.04 13.23 12.18
N PRO A 182 14.81 12.64 13.12
CA PRO A 182 14.97 13.23 14.43
C PRO A 182 15.53 14.65 14.28
N GLU A 183 14.97 15.61 15.02
CA GLU A 183 15.48 16.98 15.11
C GLU A 183 16.89 17.03 15.74
#